data_AF-A0A1H3YMV7-F1
#
_entry.id   AF-A0A1H3YMV7-F1
#
_cell.length_a   1.000
_cell.length_b   1.000
_cell.length_c   1.000
_cell.angle_alpha   90.00
_cell.angle_beta   90.00
_cell.angle_gamma   90.00
#
_symmetry.space_group_name_H-M   'P 1'
#
loop_
_entity.id
_entity.type
_entity.pdbx_description
1 polymer ?
#
loop_
_entity_poly.entity_id
_entity_poly.type
_entity_poly.pdbx_seq_one_letter_code
_entity_poly.pdbx_strand_id
1 'polypeptide(L)'
;MAHIKALGVDVQGQSGDIIRRIDAARAKGLDITADHYPWTASSTRFSAALIPPWALDGGAKALLQRFDDPSVQQKLRTDIHENLRLRGGPDAILFADGNPKYVGKTLTQVMQASGQDAVDATIAVLRGGDLLIASFNQSDDDVRAFMKQPWVMTSSDSSPGHPRAVGTFSRKYDQYVVKESNILFIGSNI
;
A
#
# COMPACT_ATOMS: atom_id res chain seq x y z
N MET A 1 -11.96 -11.73 0.11
CA MET A 1 -10.66 -11.12 0.45
C MET A 1 -10.67 -9.68 -0.04
N ALA A 2 -10.35 -8.70 0.80
CA ALA A 2 -10.33 -7.30 0.37
C ALA A 2 -9.02 -6.96 -0.35
N HIS A 3 -9.08 -6.15 -1.41
CA HIS A 3 -7.95 -5.52 -2.09
C HIS A 3 -6.71 -6.43 -2.21
N ILE A 4 -6.85 -7.58 -2.88
CA ILE A 4 -5.78 -8.59 -2.98
C ILE A 4 -4.52 -8.02 -3.65
N LYS A 5 -3.33 -8.31 -3.13
CA LYS A 5 -2.06 -7.80 -3.68
C LYS A 5 -0.87 -8.61 -3.19
N ALA A 6 0.23 -8.54 -3.95
CA ALA A 6 1.55 -8.94 -3.49
C ALA A 6 2.33 -7.66 -3.14
N LEU A 7 2.29 -7.27 -1.87
CA LEU A 7 2.82 -5.97 -1.41
C LEU A 7 4.25 -6.10 -0.93
N GLY A 8 5.15 -5.38 -1.58
CA GLY A 8 6.51 -5.16 -1.12
C GLY A 8 7.58 -5.93 -1.89
N VAL A 9 8.82 -5.49 -1.75
CA VAL A 9 9.96 -5.94 -2.56
C VAL A 9 10.25 -7.43 -2.46
N ASP A 10 9.88 -8.06 -1.34
CA ASP A 10 10.12 -9.49 -1.11
C ASP A 10 9.06 -10.40 -1.76
N VAL A 11 7.90 -9.84 -2.14
CA VAL A 11 6.75 -10.64 -2.63
C VAL A 11 6.22 -10.20 -3.99
N GLN A 12 6.69 -9.08 -4.55
CA GLN A 12 6.38 -8.72 -5.93
C GLN A 12 6.76 -9.88 -6.88
N GLY A 13 5.87 -10.18 -7.82
CA GLY A 13 5.95 -11.33 -8.73
C GLY A 13 5.31 -12.61 -8.19
N GLN A 14 4.83 -12.64 -6.94
CA GLN A 14 4.21 -13.84 -6.35
C GLN A 14 2.70 -13.97 -6.62
N SER A 15 2.08 -13.08 -7.41
CA SER A 15 0.65 -13.18 -7.76
C SER A 15 0.27 -14.57 -8.29
N GLY A 16 1.13 -15.19 -9.11
CA GLY A 16 0.89 -16.53 -9.64
C GLY A 16 0.75 -17.61 -8.57
N ASP A 17 1.53 -17.57 -7.49
CA ASP A 17 1.40 -18.53 -6.38
C ASP A 17 0.13 -18.30 -5.58
N ILE A 18 -0.20 -17.03 -5.33
CA ILE A 18 -1.43 -16.64 -4.63
C ILE A 18 -2.66 -17.13 -5.41
N ILE A 19 -2.69 -16.90 -6.73
CA ILE A 19 -3.77 -17.33 -7.62
C ILE A 19 -3.92 -18.87 -7.58
N ARG A 20 -2.84 -19.63 -7.74
CA ARG A 20 -2.88 -21.10 -7.68
C ARG A 20 -3.45 -21.62 -6.36
N ARG A 21 -3.08 -21.00 -5.22
CA ARG A 21 -3.59 -21.40 -3.91
C ARG A 21 -5.09 -21.13 -3.77
N ILE A 22 -5.55 -19.99 -4.26
CA ILE A 22 -6.98 -19.63 -4.25
C ILE A 22 -7.77 -20.57 -5.17
N ASP A 23 -7.28 -20.84 -6.37
CA ASP A 23 -7.94 -21.76 -7.30
C ASP A 23 -8.03 -23.17 -6.73
N ALA A 24 -6.96 -23.67 -6.09
CA ALA A 24 -6.96 -24.96 -5.43
C ALA A 24 -7.94 -25.03 -4.23
N ALA A 25 -8.09 -23.93 -3.49
CA ALA A 25 -9.06 -23.82 -2.41
C ALA A 25 -10.50 -23.79 -2.95
N ARG A 26 -10.75 -23.05 -4.03
CA ARG A 26 -12.03 -23.00 -4.73
C ARG A 26 -12.43 -24.36 -5.32
N ALA A 27 -11.47 -25.09 -5.89
CA ALA A 27 -11.69 -26.45 -6.40
C ALA A 27 -12.07 -27.46 -5.31
N LYS A 28 -11.74 -27.17 -4.04
CA LYS A 28 -12.17 -27.95 -2.87
C LYS A 28 -13.53 -27.52 -2.31
N GLY A 29 -14.24 -26.62 -3.01
CA GLY A 29 -15.59 -26.18 -2.64
C GLY A 29 -15.63 -24.94 -1.74
N LEU A 30 -14.50 -24.26 -1.50
CA LEU A 30 -14.51 -22.99 -0.76
C LEU A 30 -14.98 -21.84 -1.66
N ASP A 31 -15.97 -21.08 -1.20
CA ASP A 31 -16.43 -19.88 -1.89
C ASP A 31 -15.53 -18.68 -1.55
N ILE A 32 -14.56 -18.42 -2.43
CA ILE A 32 -13.57 -17.36 -2.23
C ILE A 32 -13.70 -16.32 -3.35
N THR A 33 -14.11 -15.11 -3.00
CA THR A 33 -14.04 -13.93 -3.87
C THR A 33 -13.00 -12.96 -3.36
N ALA A 34 -12.54 -12.07 -4.24
CA ALA A 34 -11.70 -10.96 -3.88
C ALA A 34 -12.07 -9.68 -4.64
N ASP A 35 -11.52 -8.56 -4.22
CA ASP A 35 -11.55 -7.32 -4.97
C ASP A 35 -10.15 -6.72 -5.16
N HIS A 36 -10.00 -5.85 -6.16
CA HIS A 36 -8.74 -5.21 -6.53
C HIS A 36 -8.95 -3.85 -7.20
N TYR A 37 -7.97 -2.96 -7.10
CA TYR A 37 -7.93 -1.65 -7.75
C TYR A 37 -6.77 -1.57 -8.77
N PRO A 38 -6.92 -0.89 -9.92
CA PRO A 38 -5.94 -0.92 -11.01
C PRO A 38 -4.77 0.08 -10.81
N TRP A 39 -4.11 0.01 -9.66
CA TRP A 39 -3.02 0.93 -9.28
C TRP A 39 -1.89 0.20 -8.58
N THR A 40 -0.65 0.58 -8.88
CA THR A 40 0.56 0.03 -8.25
C THR A 40 0.82 0.59 -6.84
N ALA A 41 0.16 1.70 -6.48
CA ALA A 41 0.21 2.26 -5.15
C ALA A 41 -0.97 1.79 -4.29
N SER A 42 -0.69 1.37 -3.06
CA SER A 42 -1.69 1.27 -1.99
C SER A 42 -1.88 2.61 -1.30
N SER A 43 -2.96 2.79 -0.54
CA SER A 43 -3.08 3.91 0.39
C SER A 43 -3.50 3.45 1.79
N THR A 44 -2.89 4.06 2.80
CA THR A 44 -3.13 3.78 4.22
C THR A 44 -2.59 4.93 5.08
N ARG A 45 -2.75 4.83 6.40
CA ARG A 45 -2.13 5.74 7.38
C ARG A 45 -0.61 5.56 7.39
N PHE A 46 0.13 6.65 7.50
CA PHE A 46 1.59 6.64 7.55
C PHE A 46 2.10 5.82 8.74
N SER A 47 1.46 5.98 9.90
CA SER A 47 1.75 5.18 11.09
C SER A 47 1.53 3.69 10.85
N ALA A 48 0.38 3.30 10.28
CA ALA A 48 0.05 1.91 9.97
C ALA A 48 0.99 1.29 8.92
N ALA A 49 1.64 2.13 8.10
CA ALA A 49 2.57 1.66 7.08
C ALA A 49 3.95 1.32 7.66
N LEU A 50 4.49 2.17 8.54
CA LEU A 50 5.90 2.11 8.94
C LEU A 50 6.12 1.73 10.40
N ILE A 51 5.15 1.96 11.28
CA ILE A 51 5.32 1.70 12.71
C ILE A 51 4.94 0.25 13.01
N PRO A 52 5.82 -0.52 13.69
CA PRO A 52 5.52 -1.90 14.02
C PRO A 52 4.32 -1.99 14.98
N PRO A 53 3.48 -3.04 14.89
CA PRO A 53 2.25 -3.15 15.68
C PRO A 53 2.44 -2.98 17.20
N TRP A 54 3.53 -3.51 17.77
CA TRP A 54 3.82 -3.37 19.20
C TRP A 54 4.02 -1.91 19.64
N ALA A 55 4.52 -1.05 18.74
CA ALA A 55 4.73 0.37 19.04
C ALA A 55 3.45 1.19 18.86
N LEU A 56 2.49 0.71 18.06
CA LEU A 56 1.16 1.29 17.90
C LEU A 56 0.18 0.90 19.03
N ASP A 57 0.48 -0.15 19.78
CA ASP A 57 -0.40 -0.63 20.85
C ASP A 57 -0.65 0.45 21.92
N GLY A 58 -1.91 0.65 22.32
CA GLY A 58 -2.31 1.78 23.17
C GLY A 58 -2.45 3.13 22.45
N GLY A 59 -2.32 3.17 21.11
CA GLY A 59 -2.66 4.31 20.27
C GLY A 59 -1.62 5.44 20.26
N ALA A 60 -2.02 6.61 19.72
CA ALA A 60 -1.11 7.71 19.43
C ALA A 60 -0.33 8.23 20.65
N LYS A 61 -0.98 8.33 21.82
CA LYS A 61 -0.31 8.79 23.05
C LYS A 61 0.82 7.85 23.47
N ALA A 62 0.58 6.53 23.43
CA ALA A 62 1.57 5.54 23.77
C ALA A 62 2.71 5.50 22.74
N LEU A 63 2.39 5.65 21.44
CA LEU A 63 3.40 5.78 20.39
C LEU A 63 4.35 6.96 20.64
N LEU A 64 3.81 8.14 20.98
CA LEU A 64 4.63 9.32 21.26
C LEU A 64 5.56 9.08 22.46
N GLN A 65 5.07 8.41 23.52
CA GLN A 65 5.92 8.03 24.65
C GLN A 65 7.05 7.07 24.24
N ARG A 66 6.75 6.10 23.37
CA ARG A 66 7.77 5.15 22.86
C ARG A 66 8.82 5.82 21.97
N PHE A 67 8.47 6.90 21.26
CA PHE A 67 9.47 7.69 20.54
C PHE A 67 10.50 8.36 21.45
N ASP A 68 10.20 8.50 22.74
CA ASP A 68 11.08 9.10 23.75
C ASP A 68 11.71 8.06 24.70
N ASP A 69 11.27 6.80 24.66
CA ASP A 69 11.73 5.74 25.56
C ASP A 69 13.04 5.10 25.05
N PRO A 70 14.19 5.33 25.72
CA PRO A 70 15.48 4.79 25.31
C PRO A 70 15.53 3.26 25.29
N SER A 71 14.72 2.59 26.12
CA SER A 71 14.74 1.13 26.26
C SER A 71 14.23 0.40 25.02
N VAL A 72 13.41 1.07 24.20
CA VAL A 72 12.84 0.49 22.98
C VAL A 72 13.38 1.11 21.69
N GLN A 73 14.21 2.16 21.77
CA GLN A 73 14.69 2.90 20.60
C GLN A 73 15.37 2.01 19.56
N GLN A 74 16.30 1.15 19.97
CA GLN A 74 17.02 0.31 19.02
C GLN A 74 16.05 -0.59 18.23
N LYS A 75 15.14 -1.27 18.93
CA LYS A 75 14.13 -2.13 18.31
C LYS A 75 13.20 -1.32 17.40
N LEU A 76 12.73 -0.16 17.86
CA LEU A 76 11.85 0.71 17.10
C LEU A 76 12.49 1.16 15.80
N ARG A 77 13.75 1.61 15.85
CA ARG A 77 14.49 2.06 14.67
C ARG A 77 14.70 0.92 13.68
N THR A 78 15.10 -0.26 14.15
CA THR A 78 15.25 -1.46 13.31
C THR A 78 13.94 -1.84 12.63
N ASP A 79 12.85 -1.90 13.38
CA ASP A 79 11.55 -2.32 12.85
C ASP A 79 10.96 -1.29 11.86
N ILE A 80 11.11 0.02 12.12
CA ILE A 80 10.70 1.07 11.17
C ILE A 80 11.50 0.98 9.88
N HIS A 81 12.82 0.82 10.00
CA HIS A 81 13.70 0.68 8.84
C HIS A 81 13.31 -0.54 8.00
N GLU A 82 13.00 -1.67 8.64
CA GLU A 82 12.58 -2.88 7.94
C GLU A 82 11.22 -2.72 7.25
N ASN A 83 10.22 -2.14 7.92
CA ASN A 83 8.93 -1.84 7.31
C ASN A 83 9.07 -0.90 6.10
N LEU A 84 9.99 0.06 6.18
CA LEU A 84 10.30 0.95 5.07
C LEU A 84 10.97 0.21 3.91
N ARG A 85 11.93 -0.68 4.19
CA ARG A 85 12.59 -1.53 3.18
C ARG A 85 11.57 -2.40 2.45
N LEU A 86 10.70 -3.08 3.19
CA LEU A 86 9.64 -3.93 2.62
C LEU A 86 8.76 -3.16 1.62
N ARG A 87 8.56 -1.86 1.82
CA ARG A 87 7.76 -0.99 0.95
C ARG A 87 8.52 -0.40 -0.24
N GLY A 88 9.81 -0.70 -0.40
CA GLY A 88 10.64 -0.16 -1.48
C GLY A 88 11.39 1.13 -1.11
N GLY A 89 11.50 1.45 0.18
CA GLY A 89 12.28 2.59 0.65
C GLY A 89 11.51 3.92 0.70
N PRO A 90 12.20 5.03 1.04
CA PRO A 90 11.56 6.33 1.28
C PRO A 90 10.98 7.00 0.03
N ASP A 91 11.49 6.70 -1.17
CA ASP A 91 10.95 7.22 -2.43
C ASP A 91 9.57 6.64 -2.75
N ALA A 92 9.30 5.41 -2.29
CA ALA A 92 8.03 4.75 -2.49
C ALA A 92 6.90 5.30 -1.60
N ILE A 93 7.18 6.24 -0.69
CA ILE A 93 6.21 6.81 0.24
C ILE A 93 5.92 8.26 -0.12
N LEU A 94 4.73 8.53 -0.68
CA LEU A 94 4.23 9.86 -1.01
C LEU A 94 3.14 10.26 -0.02
N PHE A 95 3.27 11.42 0.63
CA PHE A 95 2.20 11.96 1.47
C PHE A 95 1.05 12.48 0.61
N ALA A 96 -0.13 11.87 0.75
CA ALA A 96 -1.27 12.10 -0.13
C ALA A 96 -2.32 13.05 0.48
N ASP A 97 -2.51 13.00 1.79
CA ASP A 97 -3.49 13.83 2.50
C ASP A 97 -3.11 14.02 3.99
N GLY A 98 -3.54 15.12 4.60
CA GLY A 98 -3.21 15.51 5.97
C GLY A 98 -2.47 16.84 6.05
N ASN A 99 -1.32 16.88 6.74
CA ASN A 99 -0.58 18.12 6.97
C ASN A 99 -0.02 18.72 5.65
N PRO A 100 -0.44 19.94 5.24
CA PRO A 100 -0.03 20.57 3.99
C PRO A 100 1.49 20.77 3.84
N LYS A 101 2.24 20.77 4.96
CA LYS A 101 3.70 20.84 4.93
C LYS A 101 4.33 19.67 4.16
N TYR A 102 3.68 18.49 4.22
CA TYR A 102 4.20 17.23 3.68
C TYR A 102 3.46 16.74 2.44
N VAL A 103 2.17 17.07 2.28
CA VAL A 103 1.37 16.62 1.13
C VAL A 103 2.07 16.96 -0.20
N GLY A 104 2.11 15.98 -1.10
CA GLY A 104 2.79 16.08 -2.40
C GLY A 104 4.30 15.80 -2.36
N LYS A 105 4.87 15.52 -1.18
CA LYS A 105 6.29 15.17 -1.04
C LYS A 105 6.48 13.70 -0.74
N THR A 106 7.59 13.13 -1.22
CA THR A 106 8.03 11.80 -0.79
C THR A 106 8.73 11.86 0.57
N LEU A 107 8.84 10.73 1.28
CA LEU A 107 9.63 10.67 2.51
C LEU A 107 11.10 11.06 2.26
N THR A 108 11.66 10.71 1.11
CA THR A 108 13.01 11.15 0.71
C THR A 108 13.12 12.66 0.62
N GLN A 109 12.14 13.34 0.02
CA GLN A 109 12.14 14.81 -0.05
C GLN A 109 12.01 15.44 1.34
N VAL A 110 11.26 14.80 2.25
CA VAL A 110 11.18 15.23 3.66
C VAL A 110 12.54 15.06 4.35
N MET A 111 13.21 13.92 4.18
CA MET A 111 14.56 13.67 4.72
C MET A 111 15.58 14.68 4.20
N GLN A 112 15.58 14.95 2.89
CA GLN A 112 16.47 15.93 2.27
C GLN A 112 16.24 17.35 2.82
N ALA A 113 14.98 17.74 3.02
CA ALA A 113 14.64 19.06 3.55
C ALA A 113 14.99 19.24 5.03
N SER A 114 14.97 18.17 5.83
CA SER A 114 15.30 18.23 7.26
C SER A 114 16.74 17.82 7.60
N GLY A 115 17.49 17.22 6.66
CA GLY A 115 18.81 16.65 6.93
C GLY A 115 18.76 15.40 7.83
N GLN A 116 17.59 14.78 8.00
CA GLN A 116 17.39 13.62 8.86
C GLN A 116 17.47 12.30 8.09
N ASP A 117 17.80 11.22 8.78
CA ASP A 117 17.62 9.88 8.24
C ASP A 117 16.12 9.51 8.15
N ALA A 118 15.83 8.38 7.50
CA ALA A 118 14.46 7.97 7.22
C ALA A 118 13.63 7.70 8.49
N VAL A 119 14.26 7.18 9.55
CA VAL A 119 13.58 6.87 10.80
C VAL A 119 13.30 8.15 11.58
N ASP A 120 14.28 9.04 11.67
CA ASP A 120 14.13 10.33 12.34
C ASP A 120 13.10 11.22 11.63
N ALA A 121 13.10 11.24 10.30
CA ALA A 121 12.08 11.92 9.50
C ALA A 121 10.69 11.31 9.74
N THR A 122 10.58 9.98 9.79
CA THR A 122 9.32 9.29 10.09
C THR A 122 8.76 9.69 11.46
N ILE A 123 9.60 9.65 12.49
CA ILE A 123 9.24 10.04 13.86
C ILE A 123 8.83 11.52 13.91
N ALA A 124 9.62 12.41 13.29
CA ALA A 124 9.35 13.84 13.27
C ALA A 124 8.01 14.18 12.59
N VAL A 125 7.68 13.50 11.49
CA VAL A 125 6.38 13.62 10.82
C VAL A 125 5.25 13.16 11.75
N LEU A 126 5.37 11.98 12.35
CA LEU A 126 4.31 11.40 13.20
C LEU A 126 4.10 12.15 14.52
N ARG A 127 5.12 12.85 15.04
CA ARG A 127 4.94 13.80 16.16
C ARG A 127 4.03 14.98 15.79
N GLY A 128 3.96 15.35 14.52
CA GLY A 128 3.07 16.37 13.99
C GLY A 128 1.65 15.87 13.68
N GLY A 129 1.37 14.59 13.91
CA GLY A 129 0.11 13.92 13.57
C GLY A 129 0.25 12.92 12.43
N ASP A 130 -0.67 11.97 12.37
CA ASP A 130 -0.69 10.94 11.34
C ASP A 130 -1.25 11.46 10.01
N LEU A 131 -0.80 10.89 8.90
CA LEU A 131 -1.15 11.30 7.54
C LEU A 131 -1.62 10.11 6.72
N LEU A 132 -2.24 10.38 5.56
CA LEU A 132 -2.43 9.36 4.55
C LEU A 132 -1.29 9.39 3.55
N ILE A 133 -0.87 8.21 3.12
CA ILE A 133 0.16 8.03 2.09
C ILE A 133 -0.40 7.31 0.88
N ALA A 134 0.20 7.55 -0.28
CA ALA A 134 0.29 6.60 -1.37
C ALA A 134 1.64 5.85 -1.25
N SER A 135 1.60 4.53 -1.21
CA SER A 135 2.79 3.68 -1.09
C SER A 135 2.94 2.82 -2.34
N PHE A 136 3.95 3.12 -3.15
CA PHE A 136 4.27 2.48 -4.43
C PHE A 136 4.96 1.13 -4.19
N ASN A 137 4.18 0.11 -3.86
CA ASN A 137 4.67 -1.15 -3.31
C ASN A 137 4.15 -2.40 -4.06
N GLN A 138 3.56 -2.23 -5.23
CA GLN A 138 3.07 -3.33 -6.08
C GLN A 138 3.68 -3.24 -7.47
N SER A 139 3.70 -4.37 -8.19
CA SER A 139 4.13 -4.43 -9.59
C SER A 139 2.94 -4.34 -10.54
N ASP A 140 3.14 -3.80 -11.75
CA ASP A 140 2.09 -3.80 -12.78
C ASP A 140 1.69 -5.23 -13.20
N ASP A 141 2.65 -6.17 -13.19
CA ASP A 141 2.39 -7.55 -13.58
C ASP A 141 1.48 -8.28 -12.59
N ASP A 142 1.70 -8.10 -11.28
CA ASP A 142 0.81 -8.64 -10.26
C ASP A 142 -0.58 -7.99 -10.33
N VAL A 143 -0.64 -6.67 -10.54
CA VAL A 143 -1.88 -5.92 -10.74
C VAL A 143 -2.67 -6.51 -11.90
N ARG A 144 -2.03 -6.75 -13.06
CA ARG A 144 -2.67 -7.39 -14.22
C ARG A 144 -3.09 -8.82 -13.94
N ALA A 145 -2.24 -9.60 -13.26
CA ALA A 145 -2.52 -11.00 -12.95
C ALA A 145 -3.77 -11.14 -12.10
N PHE A 146 -3.92 -10.34 -11.03
CA PHE A 146 -5.13 -10.35 -10.20
C PHE A 146 -6.36 -9.86 -10.94
N MET A 147 -6.25 -8.78 -11.73
CA MET A 147 -7.41 -8.24 -12.45
C MET A 147 -8.02 -9.19 -13.49
N LYS A 148 -7.26 -10.18 -13.97
CA LYS A 148 -7.72 -11.19 -14.94
C LYS A 148 -8.51 -12.33 -14.28
N GLN A 149 -8.48 -12.46 -12.96
CA GLN A 149 -9.10 -13.62 -12.31
C GLN A 149 -10.62 -13.46 -12.23
N PRO A 150 -11.40 -14.52 -12.54
CA PRO A 150 -12.86 -14.46 -12.57
C PRO A 150 -13.50 -14.24 -11.19
N TRP A 151 -12.75 -14.53 -10.12
CA TRP A 151 -13.17 -14.33 -8.73
C TRP A 151 -12.74 -12.98 -8.16
N VAL A 152 -12.12 -12.09 -8.96
CA VAL A 152 -11.69 -10.75 -8.57
C VAL A 152 -12.63 -9.68 -9.15
N MET A 153 -13.30 -8.96 -8.25
CA MET A 153 -14.09 -7.77 -8.57
C MET A 153 -13.21 -6.51 -8.59
N THR A 154 -13.70 -5.44 -9.21
CA THR A 154 -13.04 -4.13 -9.12
C THR A 154 -13.65 -3.30 -8.01
N SER A 155 -12.81 -2.86 -7.09
CA SER A 155 -13.13 -1.91 -6.02
C SER A 155 -12.21 -0.70 -6.12
N SER A 156 -12.61 0.44 -5.57
CA SER A 156 -11.73 1.61 -5.48
C SER A 156 -10.79 1.56 -4.28
N ASP A 157 -11.19 0.91 -3.18
CA ASP A 157 -10.50 1.00 -1.88
C ASP A 157 -10.23 2.47 -1.49
N SER A 158 -11.23 3.34 -1.69
CA SER A 158 -11.04 4.79 -1.71
C SER A 158 -10.43 5.37 -0.43
N SER A 159 -9.51 6.31 -0.59
CA SER A 159 -8.98 7.17 0.46
C SER A 159 -8.70 8.58 -0.10
N PRO A 160 -8.82 9.64 0.72
CA PRO A 160 -8.44 11.00 0.32
C PRO A 160 -7.01 11.07 -0.23
N GLY A 161 -6.80 11.90 -1.25
CA GLY A 161 -5.48 12.13 -1.85
C GLY A 161 -4.99 11.05 -2.82
N HIS A 162 -5.57 9.84 -2.83
CA HIS A 162 -5.19 8.80 -3.79
C HIS A 162 -6.12 8.83 -5.02
N PRO A 163 -5.61 8.84 -6.27
CA PRO A 163 -6.44 8.96 -7.48
C PRO A 163 -7.43 7.79 -7.67
N ARG A 164 -7.18 6.66 -7.02
CA ARG A 164 -8.12 5.52 -6.94
C ARG A 164 -9.51 5.91 -6.40
N ALA A 165 -9.60 6.98 -5.60
CA ALA A 165 -10.87 7.49 -5.08
C ALA A 165 -11.85 7.93 -6.17
N VAL A 166 -11.34 8.46 -7.28
CA VAL A 166 -12.15 9.06 -8.35
C VAL A 166 -11.93 8.41 -9.72
N GLY A 167 -10.85 7.66 -9.90
CA GLY A 167 -10.40 7.20 -11.22
C GLY A 167 -10.37 5.69 -11.41
N THR A 168 -10.72 4.87 -10.41
CA THR A 168 -10.54 3.40 -10.49
C THR A 168 -11.24 2.77 -11.68
N PHE A 169 -12.55 2.97 -11.83
CA PHE A 169 -13.32 2.32 -12.89
C PHE A 169 -12.94 2.87 -14.27
N SER A 170 -12.82 4.19 -14.40
CA SER A 170 -12.43 4.85 -15.65
C SER A 170 -11.02 4.44 -16.10
N ARG A 171 -10.05 4.35 -15.16
CA ARG A 171 -8.69 3.85 -15.45
C ARG A 171 -8.71 2.40 -15.87
N LYS A 172 -9.48 1.53 -15.20
CA LYS A 172 -9.58 0.12 -15.58
C LYS A 172 -10.04 0.00 -17.04
N TYR A 173 -11.10 0.71 -17.38
CA TYR A 173 -11.66 0.71 -18.73
C TYR A 173 -10.66 1.25 -19.77
N ASP A 174 -10.20 2.49 -19.62
CA ASP A 174 -9.33 3.12 -20.61
C ASP A 174 -7.98 2.38 -20.77
N GLN A 175 -7.30 2.10 -19.66
CA GLN A 175 -5.97 1.51 -19.72
C GLN A 175 -6.02 0.03 -20.08
N TYR A 176 -6.81 -0.77 -19.38
CA TYR A 176 -6.69 -2.23 -19.45
C TYR A 176 -7.67 -2.88 -20.43
N VAL A 177 -8.75 -2.20 -20.81
CA VAL A 177 -9.71 -2.69 -21.81
C VAL A 177 -9.41 -2.06 -23.17
N VAL A 178 -9.41 -0.73 -23.26
CA VAL A 178 -9.27 -0.02 -24.55
C VAL A 178 -7.83 -0.04 -25.06
N LYS A 179 -6.86 0.44 -24.27
CA LYS A 179 -5.47 0.61 -24.72
C LYS A 179 -4.70 -0.71 -24.77
N GLU A 180 -4.77 -1.50 -23.71
CA GLU A 180 -3.97 -2.72 -23.59
C GLU A 180 -4.68 -3.96 -24.15
N SER A 181 -6.01 -3.95 -24.34
CA SER A 181 -6.82 -5.15 -24.67
C SER A 181 -6.54 -6.33 -23.72
N ASN A 182 -6.12 -6.04 -22.49
CA ASN A 182 -5.62 -7.01 -21.51
C ASN A 182 -6.74 -7.61 -20.65
N ILE A 183 -7.91 -6.95 -20.60
CA ILE A 183 -9.09 -7.40 -19.87
C ILE A 183 -10.30 -7.28 -20.80
N LEU A 184 -10.99 -8.39 -21.04
CA LEU A 184 -12.29 -8.38 -21.70
C LEU A 184 -13.37 -8.06 -20.64
N PHE A 185 -14.12 -6.98 -20.85
CA PHE A 185 -15.39 -6.82 -20.12
C PHE A 185 -16.33 -7.94 -20.56
N ILE A 186 -17.02 -8.56 -19.61
CA ILE A 186 -17.95 -9.67 -19.87
C ILE A 186 -19.02 -9.14 -20.85
N GLY A 187 -19.04 -9.70 -22.06
CA GLY A 187 -19.91 -9.28 -23.17
C GLY A 187 -19.48 -9.77 -24.56
N SER A 188 -18.28 -10.33 -24.72
CA SER A 188 -17.78 -10.80 -26.04
C SER A 188 -18.05 -12.28 -26.36
N ASN A 189 -18.77 -13.01 -25.51
CA ASN A 189 -19.25 -14.36 -25.79
C ASN A 189 -20.76 -14.40 -25.60
N ILE A 190 -21.49 -13.93 -26.61
CA ILE A 190 -22.86 -14.31 -26.92
C ILE A 190 -22.88 -14.64 -28.42
#